data_AF-A0A1H7MYD4-F1
#
_entry.id   AF-A0A1H7MYD4-F1
#
_cell.length_a   1.000
_cell.length_b   1.000
_cell.length_c   1.000
_cell.angle_alpha   90.00
_cell.angle_beta   90.00
_cell.angle_gamma   90.00
#
_symmetry.space_group_name_H-M   'P 1'
#
loop_
_entity.id
_entity.type
_entity.pdbx_description
1 polymer ?
#
loop_
_entity_poly.entity_id
_entity_poly.type
_entity_poly.pdbx_seq_one_letter_code
_entity_poly.pdbx_strand_id
1 'polypeptide(L)'
;MKMKFKRTGAALLACAMLFGTVPPYAGALFGTAITANAAVAGKGTEDSPYIVTTYDELKGIFDMKYTDWAGDVYVKLGKDIISEDKLNDNDLRLYNNSNIGIVSVHLDLAGHKLARYAKTDDEDMFYIGGGCTLYIDDSVGGGVIESSIDSGEQLSKMFYLGENGALVINDGTFKSVRPVGFNCRERVIYCNQPSAYLDIQGGVFSSDSDTPMYVNNANYIYIYGGTFIQKAKKCYGIIINDYGVRLYIDNCKIIGEGVSTRLKCGSWDLSKVISTLAEVTVDGTVLERWNLGEEISGNEIVIRSPKVINRVNIMIAEPKAGQTVSYLADTNDPDRVSAWGVSKGIRLRGYVRAWLEGDTVLNGDKVNKFEAGNTYTAKFSIMTEQEGDTFSDDLKVTVNGKPVENLKIDSKSESASFSITYDLKKQKGDVTGDGKINTSDVTKVAAHVKGKKLLTKEQQALADIDGNGKVTITDLTRIAAHVKGKKMIV
;
A
#
# COMPACT_ATOMS: atom_id res chain seq x y z
N MET A 1 20.23 16.94 49.62
CA MET A 1 18.79 16.96 49.98
C MET A 1 18.07 15.99 49.05
N LYS A 2 17.48 14.93 49.61
CA LYS A 2 16.63 13.91 48.92
C LYS A 2 15.38 14.62 48.35
N MET A 3 14.65 14.18 47.31
CA MET A 3 14.09 12.83 47.09
C MET A 3 13.43 12.71 45.69
N LYS A 4 13.41 11.49 45.15
CA LYS A 4 12.60 11.02 44.00
C LYS A 4 11.14 10.72 44.42
N PHE A 5 10.17 10.80 43.51
CA PHE A 5 8.99 9.90 43.37
C PHE A 5 8.41 10.10 41.94
N LYS A 6 8.41 9.13 41.00
CA LYS A 6 7.66 7.85 40.78
C LYS A 6 6.16 7.99 40.42
N ARG A 7 5.86 7.47 39.21
CA ARG A 7 4.61 6.95 38.58
C ARG A 7 3.42 6.64 39.50
N THR A 8 2.21 6.83 38.94
CA THR A 8 0.95 6.01 38.90
C THR A 8 -0.21 6.98 38.61
N GLY A 9 -1.29 6.75 37.85
CA GLY A 9 -2.04 5.59 37.41
C GLY A 9 -3.54 5.99 37.40
N ALA A 10 -4.23 5.78 36.27
CA ALA A 10 -5.68 5.69 35.97
C ALA A 10 -6.78 6.22 36.94
N ALA A 11 -7.80 6.89 36.37
CA ALA A 11 -9.26 6.71 36.62
C ALA A 11 -10.06 7.76 35.81
N LEU A 12 -10.84 7.37 34.79
CA LEU A 12 -12.29 7.10 34.78
C LEU A 12 -13.22 8.33 34.67
N LEU A 13 -13.86 8.42 33.49
CA LEU A 13 -15.31 8.59 33.24
C LEU A 13 -16.07 9.78 33.88
N ALA A 14 -16.60 10.67 33.03
CA ALA A 14 -17.85 11.37 33.31
C ALA A 14 -18.61 11.66 32.01
N CYS A 15 -19.63 10.85 31.72
CA CYS A 15 -20.73 11.21 30.83
C CYS A 15 -21.63 12.22 31.56
N ALA A 16 -21.84 13.40 30.97
CA ALA A 16 -22.85 14.34 31.44
C ALA A 16 -24.02 14.36 30.45
N MET A 17 -25.12 13.73 30.84
CA MET A 17 -26.44 13.96 30.26
C MET A 17 -26.91 15.36 30.67
N LEU A 18 -27.42 16.15 29.72
CA LEU A 18 -28.21 17.35 30.02
C LEU A 18 -29.60 17.17 29.42
N PHE A 19 -30.56 16.95 30.33
CA PHE A 19 -32.00 17.05 30.08
C PHE A 19 -32.37 18.54 29.95
N GLY A 20 -33.08 18.88 28.87
CA GLY A 20 -33.71 20.18 28.65
C GLY A 20 -35.13 19.98 28.15
N THR A 21 -36.08 20.14 29.07
CA THR A 21 -37.54 20.29 28.99
C THR A 21 -38.22 20.45 27.61
N VAL A 22 -39.25 19.62 27.39
CA VAL A 22 -40.22 19.63 26.27
C VAL A 22 -41.48 20.42 26.67
N PRO A 23 -42.08 21.25 25.80
CA PRO A 23 -43.49 21.63 25.90
C PRO A 23 -44.39 20.76 24.99
N PRO A 24 -45.63 20.47 25.39
CA PRO A 24 -46.45 19.39 24.83
C PRO A 24 -47.30 19.87 23.65
N TYR A 25 -47.35 19.12 22.56
CA TYR A 25 -48.59 18.87 21.81
C TYR A 25 -48.47 17.51 21.10
N ALA A 26 -49.29 16.58 21.55
CA ALA A 26 -49.42 15.24 20.99
C ALA A 26 -50.35 15.27 19.78
N GLY A 27 -49.92 14.63 18.69
CA GLY A 27 -50.75 14.30 17.53
C GLY A 27 -50.09 13.20 16.70
N ALA A 28 -50.54 11.95 16.92
CA ALA A 28 -50.47 10.73 16.10
C ALA A 28 -49.36 10.61 15.03
N LEU A 29 -48.36 9.74 15.21
CA LEU A 29 -48.27 8.33 14.78
C LEU A 29 -48.46 8.03 13.26
N PHE A 30 -47.45 7.30 12.75
CA PHE A 30 -47.33 6.54 11.48
C PHE A 30 -46.70 7.22 10.26
N GLY A 31 -45.56 6.66 9.84
CA GLY A 31 -44.96 6.87 8.53
C GLY A 31 -43.44 6.80 8.58
N THR A 32 -42.88 5.63 8.29
CA THR A 32 -41.45 5.35 8.15
C THR A 32 -40.75 6.34 7.20
N ALA A 33 -39.92 7.20 7.76
CA ALA A 33 -38.76 7.78 7.09
C ALA A 33 -37.75 8.11 8.20
N ILE A 34 -36.80 7.22 8.44
CA ILE A 34 -35.59 7.62 9.15
C ILE A 34 -34.84 8.51 8.15
N THR A 35 -35.06 9.80 8.28
CA THR A 35 -34.32 10.86 7.58
C THR A 35 -32.83 10.66 7.84
N ALA A 36 -32.08 10.34 6.79
CA ALA A 36 -30.66 10.56 6.72
C ALA A 36 -30.40 12.05 6.96
N ASN A 37 -29.83 12.36 8.13
CA ASN A 37 -29.09 13.60 8.41
C ASN A 37 -28.52 13.49 9.83
N ALA A 38 -27.50 12.63 9.98
CA ALA A 38 -26.49 12.88 11.00
C ALA A 38 -25.39 13.67 10.31
N ALA A 39 -25.37 14.99 10.52
CA ALA A 39 -24.28 15.85 10.07
C ALA A 39 -22.96 15.28 10.61
N VAL A 40 -22.06 14.90 9.70
CA VAL A 40 -20.71 14.45 10.04
C VAL A 40 -19.96 15.64 10.63
N ALA A 41 -19.67 15.64 11.92
CA ALA A 41 -18.96 16.72 12.58
C ALA A 41 -17.43 16.53 12.46
N GLY A 42 -16.75 17.41 11.71
CA GLY A 42 -15.28 17.51 11.60
C GLY A 42 -14.71 17.10 10.24
N LYS A 43 -13.49 17.59 9.90
CA LYS A 43 -12.86 17.45 8.56
C LYS A 43 -12.02 16.18 8.34
N GLY A 44 -11.86 15.33 9.37
CA GLY A 44 -10.77 14.35 9.38
C GLY A 44 -9.39 15.02 9.33
N THR A 45 -8.35 14.32 9.78
CA THR A 45 -6.95 14.79 9.64
C THR A 45 -6.11 13.66 9.10
N GLU A 46 -4.89 13.96 8.64
CA GLU A 46 -3.94 12.94 8.16
C GLU A 46 -3.75 11.80 9.19
N ASP A 47 -3.55 12.15 10.47
CA ASP A 47 -3.40 11.16 11.56
C ASP A 47 -4.71 10.49 12.01
N SER A 48 -5.87 11.05 11.64
CA SER A 48 -7.19 10.61 12.09
C SER A 48 -8.24 10.89 11.01
N PRO A 49 -8.18 10.14 9.89
CA PRO A 49 -9.10 10.35 8.78
C PRO A 49 -10.53 9.94 9.17
N TYR A 50 -11.51 10.51 8.50
CA TYR A 50 -12.89 10.09 8.64
C TYR A 50 -13.07 8.72 7.97
N ILE A 51 -13.48 7.72 8.76
CA ILE A 51 -13.71 6.37 8.26
C ILE A 51 -15.12 6.28 7.66
N VAL A 52 -15.22 6.20 6.34
CA VAL A 52 -16.50 6.01 5.63
C VAL A 52 -16.78 4.52 5.42
N THR A 53 -18.04 4.13 5.58
CA THR A 53 -18.47 2.75 5.36
C THR A 53 -19.70 2.65 4.44
N THR A 54 -20.27 3.78 4.03
CA THR A 54 -21.41 3.83 3.13
C THR A 54 -21.22 4.89 2.06
N TYR A 55 -21.92 4.73 0.94
CA TYR A 55 -21.87 5.69 -0.16
C TYR A 55 -22.48 7.03 0.26
N ASP A 56 -23.54 7.03 1.07
CA ASP A 56 -24.18 8.25 1.58
C ASP A 56 -23.28 9.05 2.52
N GLU A 57 -22.47 8.39 3.36
CA GLU A 57 -21.45 9.06 4.19
C GLU A 57 -20.39 9.74 3.32
N LEU A 58 -19.91 9.03 2.29
CA LEU A 58 -18.93 9.57 1.35
C LEU A 58 -19.53 10.73 0.54
N LYS A 59 -20.72 10.54 -0.02
CA LYS A 59 -21.45 11.59 -0.73
C LYS A 59 -21.71 12.78 0.16
N GLY A 60 -22.07 12.57 1.43
CA GLY A 60 -22.24 13.63 2.41
C GLY A 60 -21.02 14.52 2.51
N ILE A 61 -19.79 13.98 2.42
CA ILE A 61 -18.53 14.75 2.46
C ILE A 61 -18.32 15.57 1.18
N PHE A 62 -18.67 15.02 0.02
CA PHE A 62 -18.52 15.69 -1.28
C PHE A 62 -19.65 16.72 -1.52
N ASP A 63 -20.88 16.42 -1.10
CA ASP A 63 -22.10 17.20 -1.37
C ASP A 63 -22.50 18.15 -0.22
N MET A 64 -21.70 18.34 0.85
CA MET A 64 -22.03 19.33 1.88
C MET A 64 -22.18 20.70 1.22
N LYS A 65 -23.44 21.13 0.98
CA LYS A 65 -23.85 22.32 0.21
C LYS A 65 -22.76 23.39 0.17
N TYR A 66 -21.89 23.31 -0.84
CA TYR A 66 -20.89 24.33 -1.19
C TYR A 66 -19.86 24.66 -0.07
N THR A 67 -19.56 23.68 0.79
CA THR A 67 -18.58 23.56 1.89
C THR A 67 -18.32 24.80 2.76
N ASP A 68 -18.76 24.77 4.04
CA ASP A 68 -18.33 25.69 5.11
C ASP A 68 -16.83 25.56 5.50
N TRP A 69 -16.04 24.86 4.68
CA TRP A 69 -14.72 24.35 5.02
C TRP A 69 -13.69 24.84 4.01
N ALA A 70 -12.76 25.69 4.43
CA ALA A 70 -11.50 25.89 3.70
C ALA A 70 -10.43 24.87 4.17
N GLY A 71 -9.63 24.34 3.26
CA GLY A 71 -8.48 23.46 3.55
C GLY A 71 -8.73 21.97 3.33
N ASP A 72 -7.86 21.15 3.91
CA ASP A 72 -7.81 19.71 3.64
C ASP A 72 -8.80 18.90 4.47
N VAL A 73 -9.37 17.87 3.84
CA VAL A 73 -10.31 16.90 4.40
C VAL A 73 -9.76 15.51 4.15
N TYR A 74 -9.64 14.68 5.19
CA TYR A 74 -9.04 13.36 5.08
C TYR A 74 -10.08 12.26 5.33
N VAL A 75 -10.20 11.35 4.36
CA VAL A 75 -11.21 10.30 4.30
C VAL A 75 -10.54 8.96 4.02
N LYS A 76 -10.97 7.92 4.71
CA LYS A 76 -10.46 6.56 4.50
C LYS A 76 -11.62 5.57 4.41
N LEU A 77 -11.59 4.68 3.43
CA LEU A 77 -12.59 3.61 3.35
C LEU A 77 -12.39 2.62 4.51
N GLY A 78 -13.46 2.28 5.22
CA GLY A 78 -13.45 1.28 6.30
C GLY A 78 -13.90 -0.11 5.85
N LYS A 79 -14.47 -0.23 4.65
CA LYS A 79 -14.88 -1.48 3.99
C LYS A 79 -15.20 -1.20 2.52
N ASP A 80 -15.53 -2.25 1.78
CA ASP A 80 -16.07 -2.12 0.43
C ASP A 80 -17.43 -1.40 0.46
N ILE A 81 -17.58 -0.40 -0.42
CA ILE A 81 -18.78 0.42 -0.61
C ILE A 81 -19.26 0.21 -2.05
N ILE A 82 -20.50 -0.25 -2.19
CA ILE A 82 -21.14 -0.49 -3.49
C ILE A 82 -22.45 0.29 -3.50
N SER A 83 -22.62 1.16 -4.49
CA SER A 83 -23.87 1.88 -4.75
C SER A 83 -24.55 1.34 -6.00
N GLU A 84 -25.83 1.01 -5.89
CA GLU A 84 -26.69 0.57 -6.99
C GLU A 84 -27.83 1.57 -7.27
N ASP A 85 -27.73 2.77 -6.68
CA ASP A 85 -28.79 3.77 -6.73
C ASP A 85 -28.92 4.39 -8.12
N LYS A 86 -30.16 4.48 -8.59
CA LYS A 86 -30.56 4.94 -9.93
C LYS A 86 -30.90 6.43 -9.97
N LEU A 87 -30.70 7.14 -8.87
CA LEU A 87 -30.90 8.59 -8.85
C LEU A 87 -29.87 9.27 -9.78
N ASN A 88 -30.36 10.29 -10.49
CA ASN A 88 -29.57 11.20 -11.31
C ASN A 88 -29.20 12.41 -10.44
N ASP A 89 -28.42 12.15 -9.41
CA ASP A 89 -28.17 13.09 -8.31
C ASP A 89 -26.73 13.56 -8.26
N ASN A 90 -26.10 13.69 -9.45
CA ASN A 90 -24.77 14.25 -9.71
C ASN A 90 -23.75 13.80 -8.68
N ASP A 91 -23.12 12.65 -8.95
CA ASP A 91 -21.72 12.36 -8.64
C ASP A 91 -21.18 12.67 -7.22
N LEU A 92 -19.97 12.20 -6.92
CA LEU A 92 -19.21 12.69 -5.79
C LEU A 92 -18.61 14.05 -6.20
N ARG A 93 -19.41 15.10 -6.06
CA ARG A 93 -19.11 16.43 -6.59
C ARG A 93 -18.24 17.27 -5.68
N LEU A 94 -17.00 17.52 -6.08
CA LEU A 94 -16.11 18.48 -5.43
C LEU A 94 -16.03 19.78 -6.25
N TYR A 95 -16.83 20.79 -5.87
CA TYR A 95 -16.92 22.04 -6.62
C TYR A 95 -17.20 23.25 -5.72
N ASN A 96 -16.34 24.27 -5.80
CA ASN A 96 -16.55 25.54 -5.12
C ASN A 96 -16.93 26.67 -6.09
N ASN A 97 -18.07 27.30 -5.82
CA ASN A 97 -18.61 28.45 -6.56
C ASN A 97 -18.56 29.77 -5.78
N SER A 98 -18.02 29.74 -4.56
CA SER A 98 -18.04 30.86 -3.62
C SER A 98 -16.60 31.24 -3.24
N ASN A 99 -16.37 32.46 -2.75
CA ASN A 99 -15.08 32.90 -2.20
C ASN A 99 -14.68 32.17 -0.89
N ILE A 100 -15.22 30.98 -0.63
CA ILE A 100 -15.14 30.21 0.61
C ILE A 100 -14.02 29.18 0.45
N GLY A 101 -12.78 29.63 0.23
CA GLY A 101 -11.55 28.83 0.28
C GLY A 101 -11.41 27.62 -0.68
N ILE A 102 -10.18 27.21 -0.98
CA ILE A 102 -9.93 25.98 -1.73
C ILE A 102 -10.14 24.78 -0.80
N VAL A 103 -10.75 23.70 -1.32
CA VAL A 103 -10.93 22.42 -0.61
C VAL A 103 -10.08 21.34 -1.25
N SER A 104 -9.36 20.60 -0.42
CA SER A 104 -8.70 19.37 -0.83
C SER A 104 -9.36 18.19 -0.13
N VAL A 105 -9.73 17.15 -0.87
CA VAL A 105 -10.16 15.87 -0.29
C VAL A 105 -9.08 14.84 -0.52
N HIS A 106 -8.59 14.21 0.54
CA HIS A 106 -7.68 13.08 0.51
C HIS A 106 -8.49 11.81 0.78
N LEU A 107 -8.72 11.01 -0.27
CA LEU A 107 -9.44 9.75 -0.18
C LEU A 107 -8.45 8.58 -0.26
N ASP A 108 -8.28 7.88 0.87
CA ASP A 108 -7.51 6.64 0.97
C ASP A 108 -8.45 5.43 0.81
N LEU A 109 -8.22 4.64 -0.25
CA LEU A 109 -8.95 3.41 -0.54
C LEU A 109 -8.66 2.32 0.49
N ALA A 110 -7.48 2.32 1.12
CA ALA A 110 -7.09 1.38 2.17
C ALA A 110 -7.30 -0.11 1.81
N GLY A 111 -7.09 -0.49 0.55
CA GLY A 111 -7.31 -1.84 0.05
C GLY A 111 -8.77 -2.21 -0.22
N HIS A 112 -9.71 -1.27 -0.09
CA HIS A 112 -11.15 -1.50 -0.28
C HIS A 112 -11.67 -1.06 -1.64
N LYS A 113 -12.83 -1.61 -2.00
CA LYS A 113 -13.53 -1.29 -3.24
C LYS A 113 -14.58 -0.19 -3.04
N LEU A 114 -14.58 0.82 -3.89
CA LEU A 114 -15.66 1.79 -4.07
C LEU A 114 -16.26 1.61 -5.46
N ALA A 115 -17.51 1.17 -5.54
CA ALA A 115 -18.16 0.89 -6.81
C ALA A 115 -19.50 1.59 -6.96
N ARG A 116 -19.80 2.02 -8.19
CA ARG A 116 -21.13 2.48 -8.59
C ARG A 116 -21.61 1.66 -9.79
N TYR A 117 -22.73 0.97 -9.61
CA TYR A 117 -23.37 0.06 -10.55
C TYR A 117 -24.84 0.44 -10.73
N ALA A 118 -25.10 1.49 -11.50
CA ALA A 118 -26.44 2.05 -11.57
C ALA A 118 -26.87 2.36 -13.00
N LYS A 119 -28.18 2.32 -13.22
CA LYS A 119 -28.82 3.02 -14.33
C LYS A 119 -28.96 4.48 -13.91
N THR A 120 -28.12 5.34 -14.44
CA THR A 120 -28.10 6.78 -14.15
C THR A 120 -27.82 7.55 -15.42
N ASP A 121 -28.34 8.78 -15.49
CA ASP A 121 -27.99 9.78 -16.51
C ASP A 121 -26.82 10.67 -16.05
N ASP A 122 -26.22 10.40 -14.87
CA ASP A 122 -25.04 11.12 -14.42
C ASP A 122 -23.88 10.94 -15.41
N GLU A 123 -23.19 12.05 -15.71
CA GLU A 123 -22.05 12.02 -16.62
C GLU A 123 -20.79 11.44 -15.97
N ASP A 124 -20.68 11.51 -14.65
CA ASP A 124 -19.49 11.05 -13.96
C ASP A 124 -19.72 10.44 -12.57
N MET A 125 -18.67 9.84 -12.01
CA MET A 125 -18.67 9.35 -10.62
C MET A 125 -18.05 10.37 -9.68
N PHE A 126 -17.05 11.11 -10.15
CA PHE A 126 -16.38 12.20 -9.45
C PHE A 126 -16.27 13.41 -10.35
N TYR A 127 -16.91 14.50 -9.95
CA TYR A 127 -16.74 15.80 -10.58
C TYR A 127 -15.76 16.62 -9.73
N ILE A 128 -14.70 17.16 -10.33
CA ILE A 128 -13.72 17.99 -9.62
C ILE A 128 -13.54 19.32 -10.35
N GLY A 129 -13.82 20.44 -9.72
CA GLY A 129 -13.66 21.76 -10.33
C GLY A 129 -13.66 22.91 -9.31
N GLY A 130 -13.67 24.15 -9.80
CA GLY A 130 -13.84 25.33 -8.95
C GLY A 130 -12.63 25.59 -8.04
N GLY A 131 -11.44 25.17 -8.45
CA GLY A 131 -10.21 25.31 -7.67
C GLY A 131 -9.97 24.17 -6.67
N CYS A 132 -10.88 23.21 -6.55
CA CYS A 132 -10.74 22.11 -5.60
C CYS A 132 -9.80 21.01 -6.09
N THR A 133 -9.24 20.25 -5.13
CA THR A 133 -8.33 19.14 -5.40
C THR A 133 -8.84 17.83 -4.81
N LEU A 134 -8.80 16.77 -5.59
CA LEU A 134 -8.99 15.39 -5.11
C LEU A 134 -7.66 14.65 -5.15
N TYR A 135 -7.24 14.12 -4.00
CA TYR A 135 -6.13 13.19 -3.86
C TYR A 135 -6.69 11.79 -3.66
N ILE A 136 -6.22 10.83 -4.46
CA ILE A 136 -6.52 9.40 -4.29
C ILE A 136 -5.27 8.64 -3.88
N ASP A 137 -5.38 7.85 -2.83
CA ASP A 137 -4.33 6.93 -2.36
C ASP A 137 -4.89 5.52 -2.12
N ASP A 138 -4.02 4.53 -2.07
CA ASP A 138 -4.34 3.16 -1.67
C ASP A 138 -3.25 2.65 -0.72
N SER A 139 -3.29 3.15 0.53
CA SER A 139 -2.21 2.97 1.51
C SER A 139 -1.90 1.51 1.88
N VAL A 140 -2.80 0.58 1.60
CA VAL A 140 -2.68 -0.85 1.90
C VAL A 140 -2.40 -1.67 0.63
N GLY A 141 -2.78 -1.16 -0.54
CA GLY A 141 -2.75 -1.89 -1.80
C GLY A 141 -4.00 -2.75 -2.02
N GLY A 142 -4.43 -2.87 -3.27
CA GLY A 142 -5.57 -3.67 -3.71
C GLY A 142 -6.91 -2.93 -3.75
N GLY A 143 -6.91 -1.64 -3.41
CA GLY A 143 -8.05 -0.74 -3.51
C GLY A 143 -8.52 -0.57 -4.94
N VAL A 144 -9.83 -0.48 -5.11
CA VAL A 144 -10.48 -0.41 -6.43
C VAL A 144 -11.54 0.67 -6.45
N ILE A 145 -11.53 1.52 -7.48
CA ILE A 145 -12.70 2.31 -7.87
C ILE A 145 -13.26 1.71 -9.15
N GLU A 146 -14.55 1.42 -9.16
CA GLU A 146 -15.23 0.81 -10.31
C GLU A 146 -16.51 1.56 -10.66
N SER A 147 -16.64 1.92 -11.93
CA SER A 147 -17.83 2.56 -12.48
C SER A 147 -18.38 1.69 -13.60
N SER A 148 -19.68 1.38 -13.57
CA SER A 148 -20.39 0.69 -14.65
C SER A 148 -21.82 1.25 -14.77
N ILE A 149 -22.24 1.59 -15.99
CA ILE A 149 -23.61 2.05 -16.27
C ILE A 149 -24.45 0.89 -16.82
N ASP A 150 -25.58 0.61 -16.16
CA ASP A 150 -26.51 -0.48 -16.52
C ASP A 150 -27.44 -0.13 -17.72
N SER A 151 -27.62 1.16 -18.07
CA SER A 151 -28.20 1.64 -19.35
C SER A 151 -28.30 3.18 -19.43
N GLY A 152 -28.11 3.81 -20.61
CA GLY A 152 -28.26 5.27 -20.84
C GLY A 152 -27.55 5.79 -22.11
N GLU A 153 -27.85 7.02 -22.56
CA GLU A 153 -27.20 7.68 -23.73
C GLU A 153 -25.97 8.54 -23.34
N GLN A 154 -25.73 8.80 -22.05
CA GLN A 154 -24.66 9.69 -21.60
C GLN A 154 -23.37 8.96 -21.20
N LEU A 155 -22.26 9.68 -21.38
CA LEU A 155 -20.88 9.20 -21.42
C LEU A 155 -20.39 8.99 -19.99
N SER A 156 -20.12 7.76 -19.55
CA SER A 156 -19.66 7.53 -18.17
C SER A 156 -18.19 7.90 -17.99
N LYS A 157 -17.89 8.91 -17.16
CA LYS A 157 -16.52 9.27 -16.80
C LYS A 157 -16.32 8.91 -15.33
N MET A 158 -15.29 8.16 -14.96
CA MET A 158 -15.06 7.95 -13.53
C MET A 158 -14.64 9.26 -12.87
N PHE A 159 -13.64 9.94 -13.43
CA PHE A 159 -13.22 11.26 -13.02
C PHE A 159 -13.47 12.25 -14.13
N TYR A 160 -14.25 13.28 -13.83
CA TYR A 160 -14.40 14.46 -14.66
C TYR A 160 -13.72 15.68 -14.04
N LEU A 161 -12.69 16.17 -14.74
CA LEU A 161 -12.02 17.41 -14.39
C LEU A 161 -12.73 18.60 -15.06
N GLY A 162 -13.43 19.36 -14.22
CA GLY A 162 -14.02 20.65 -14.52
C GLY A 162 -12.98 21.78 -14.51
N GLU A 163 -13.45 23.01 -14.76
CA GLU A 163 -12.60 24.20 -14.78
C GLU A 163 -11.88 24.40 -13.44
N ASN A 164 -10.55 24.63 -13.49
CA ASN A 164 -9.67 24.76 -12.31
C ASN A 164 -9.71 23.56 -11.34
N GLY A 165 -10.19 22.40 -11.75
CA GLY A 165 -10.14 21.19 -10.94
C GLY A 165 -8.75 20.55 -10.93
N ALA A 166 -8.37 19.95 -9.81
CA ALA A 166 -7.12 19.23 -9.67
C ALA A 166 -7.36 17.77 -9.24
N LEU A 167 -6.76 16.82 -9.96
CA LEU A 167 -6.77 15.41 -9.60
C LEU A 167 -5.33 14.92 -9.41
N VAL A 168 -5.07 14.34 -8.26
CA VAL A 168 -3.79 13.70 -7.91
C VAL A 168 -4.06 12.23 -7.57
N ILE A 169 -3.42 11.32 -8.30
CA ILE A 169 -3.56 9.87 -8.07
C ILE A 169 -2.20 9.29 -7.72
N ASN A 170 -2.06 8.84 -6.49
CA ASN A 170 -0.86 8.19 -5.99
C ASN A 170 -0.82 6.71 -6.41
N ASP A 171 -1.89 5.98 -6.12
CA ASP A 171 -2.04 4.55 -6.46
C ASP A 171 -3.52 4.13 -6.48
N GLY A 172 -3.78 2.87 -6.81
CA GLY A 172 -5.10 2.24 -6.84
C GLY A 172 -5.47 1.65 -8.19
N THR A 173 -6.58 0.92 -8.25
CA THR A 173 -7.10 0.33 -9.49
C THR A 173 -8.42 0.97 -9.90
N PHE A 174 -8.49 1.52 -11.10
CA PHE A 174 -9.62 2.29 -11.62
C PHE A 174 -10.19 1.62 -12.86
N LYS A 175 -11.43 1.13 -12.75
CA LYS A 175 -12.08 0.35 -13.81
C LYS A 175 -13.36 1.02 -14.28
N SER A 176 -13.40 1.32 -15.57
CA SER A 176 -14.59 1.76 -16.27
C SER A 176 -15.10 0.59 -17.12
N VAL A 177 -16.21 0.00 -16.67
CA VAL A 177 -16.70 -1.31 -17.14
C VAL A 177 -18.00 -1.14 -17.90
N ARG A 178 -18.05 -1.68 -19.12
CA ARG A 178 -19.22 -1.58 -19.99
C ARG A 178 -20.04 -2.87 -19.97
N PRO A 179 -21.34 -2.83 -19.63
CA PRO A 179 -22.22 -3.96 -19.86
C PRO A 179 -22.44 -4.24 -21.35
N VAL A 180 -22.54 -5.53 -21.70
CA VAL A 180 -22.71 -5.97 -23.09
C VAL A 180 -23.98 -5.36 -23.70
N GLY A 181 -23.87 -4.68 -24.84
CA GLY A 181 -25.01 -4.20 -25.65
C GLY A 181 -25.25 -2.68 -25.67
N PHE A 182 -24.44 -1.88 -24.97
CA PHE A 182 -24.58 -0.42 -24.93
C PHE A 182 -23.48 0.34 -25.71
N ASN A 183 -23.81 1.52 -26.23
CA ASN A 183 -22.89 2.39 -26.97
C ASN A 183 -22.55 3.65 -26.16
N CYS A 184 -21.94 3.46 -24.99
CA CYS A 184 -21.38 4.53 -24.15
C CYS A 184 -19.87 4.68 -24.41
N ARG A 185 -19.34 5.89 -24.20
CA ARG A 185 -17.90 6.16 -24.22
C ARG A 185 -17.41 6.27 -22.80
N GLU A 186 -16.99 5.15 -22.23
CA GLU A 186 -16.62 5.12 -20.83
C GLU A 186 -15.13 5.38 -20.64
N ARG A 187 -14.80 6.33 -19.77
CA ARG A 187 -13.44 6.81 -19.56
C ARG A 187 -13.13 6.77 -18.08
N VAL A 188 -11.89 6.45 -17.75
CA VAL A 188 -11.46 6.56 -16.36
C VAL A 188 -11.21 8.02 -16.04
N ILE A 189 -10.40 8.71 -16.85
CA ILE A 189 -10.11 10.12 -16.68
C ILE A 189 -10.58 10.88 -17.92
N TYR A 190 -11.42 11.89 -17.69
CA TYR A 190 -11.85 12.82 -18.70
C TYR A 190 -11.63 14.25 -18.25
N CYS A 191 -10.92 15.03 -19.08
CA CYS A 191 -10.77 16.46 -18.89
C CYS A 191 -11.19 17.17 -20.17
N ASN A 192 -12.04 18.19 -20.05
CA ASN A 192 -12.51 19.00 -21.19
C ASN A 192 -12.45 20.52 -20.95
N GLN A 193 -11.78 20.98 -19.90
CA GLN A 193 -11.89 22.35 -19.40
C GLN A 193 -10.51 23.00 -19.22
N PRO A 194 -10.35 24.29 -19.56
CA PRO A 194 -9.07 24.97 -19.37
C PRO A 194 -8.66 25.00 -17.90
N SER A 195 -7.36 25.10 -17.64
CA SER A 195 -6.80 25.26 -16.29
C SER A 195 -6.97 24.10 -15.32
N ALA A 196 -7.39 22.92 -15.80
CA ALA A 196 -7.30 21.70 -15.01
C ALA A 196 -5.83 21.30 -14.72
N TYR A 197 -5.63 20.66 -13.58
CA TYR A 197 -4.37 20.06 -13.14
C TYR A 197 -4.55 18.55 -12.96
N LEU A 198 -3.68 17.77 -13.59
CA LEU A 198 -3.67 16.32 -13.48
C LEU A 198 -2.27 15.85 -13.10
N ASP A 199 -2.19 15.06 -12.03
CA ASP A 199 -0.95 14.44 -11.57
C ASP A 199 -1.18 12.96 -11.28
N ILE A 200 -0.51 12.09 -12.04
CA ILE A 200 -0.62 10.63 -11.94
C ILE A 200 0.75 10.08 -11.58
N GLN A 201 0.88 9.61 -10.35
CA GLN A 201 2.12 9.00 -9.84
C GLN A 201 2.12 7.48 -10.04
N GLY A 202 0.95 6.84 -10.05
CA GLY A 202 0.80 5.38 -10.08
C GLY A 202 -0.61 4.90 -10.41
N GLY A 203 -0.89 3.64 -10.12
CA GLY A 203 -2.20 3.01 -10.33
C GLY A 203 -2.41 2.29 -11.66
N VAL A 204 -3.59 1.65 -11.80
CA VAL A 204 -4.01 0.91 -12.99
C VAL A 204 -5.34 1.45 -13.49
N PHE A 205 -5.39 1.94 -14.72
CA PHE A 205 -6.55 2.59 -15.33
C PHE A 205 -7.05 1.73 -16.49
N SER A 206 -8.25 1.17 -16.40
CA SER A 206 -8.81 0.31 -17.45
C SER A 206 -10.16 0.79 -17.94
N SER A 207 -10.34 0.81 -19.26
CA SER A 207 -11.64 1.04 -19.91
C SER A 207 -11.95 -0.07 -20.93
N ASP A 208 -13.17 -0.60 -20.83
CA ASP A 208 -13.70 -1.64 -21.72
C ASP A 208 -14.24 -1.11 -23.05
N SER A 209 -14.55 0.19 -23.13
CA SER A 209 -15.40 0.73 -24.20
C SER A 209 -14.86 2.00 -24.87
N ASP A 210 -13.94 2.72 -24.25
CA ASP A 210 -13.27 3.88 -24.86
C ASP A 210 -11.82 4.02 -24.35
N THR A 211 -11.22 5.19 -24.60
CA THR A 211 -9.92 5.57 -24.11
C THR A 211 -9.90 5.77 -22.59
N PRO A 212 -9.05 5.03 -21.84
CA PRO A 212 -8.92 5.17 -20.39
C PRO A 212 -8.68 6.62 -19.95
N MET A 213 -7.78 7.35 -20.62
CA MET A 213 -7.50 8.75 -20.31
C MET A 213 -7.61 9.65 -21.55
N TYR A 214 -8.59 10.54 -21.51
CA TYR A 214 -8.82 11.54 -22.54
C TYR A 214 -8.73 12.94 -21.93
N VAL A 215 -7.79 13.73 -22.41
CA VAL A 215 -7.61 15.12 -21.99
C VAL A 215 -7.74 16.04 -23.19
N ASN A 216 -8.64 17.00 -23.08
CA ASN A 216 -8.86 18.05 -24.06
C ASN A 216 -8.97 19.35 -23.28
N ASN A 217 -7.98 20.23 -23.39
CA ASN A 217 -7.85 21.42 -22.55
C ASN A 217 -7.43 21.06 -21.12
N ALA A 218 -6.15 21.26 -20.78
CA ALA A 218 -5.62 21.24 -19.41
C ALA A 218 -4.27 21.97 -19.37
N ASN A 219 -4.00 22.73 -18.31
CA ASN A 219 -2.77 23.54 -18.25
C ASN A 219 -1.55 22.72 -17.82
N TYR A 220 -1.77 21.75 -16.93
CA TYR A 220 -0.72 21.00 -16.28
C TYR A 220 -1.11 19.52 -16.25
N ILE A 221 -0.36 18.71 -16.98
CA ILE A 221 -0.53 17.26 -17.03
C ILE A 221 0.80 16.62 -16.71
N TYR A 222 0.84 15.89 -15.60
CA TYR A 222 1.99 15.15 -15.13
C TYR A 222 1.62 13.67 -15.03
N ILE A 223 2.33 12.84 -15.80
CA ILE A 223 2.18 11.39 -15.75
C ILE A 223 3.56 10.85 -15.37
N TYR A 224 3.76 10.56 -14.09
CA TYR A 224 4.99 9.99 -13.53
C TYR A 224 4.90 8.49 -13.30
N GLY A 225 3.77 7.88 -13.63
CA GLY A 225 3.58 6.44 -13.54
C GLY A 225 2.22 5.98 -14.05
N GLY A 226 1.85 4.78 -13.63
CA GLY A 226 0.56 4.18 -13.93
C GLY A 226 0.54 3.23 -15.14
N THR A 227 -0.46 2.36 -15.19
CA THR A 227 -0.71 1.43 -16.30
C THR A 227 -2.09 1.68 -16.90
N PHE A 228 -2.15 2.03 -18.18
CA PHE A 228 -3.38 2.35 -18.90
C PHE A 228 -3.77 1.20 -19.84
N ILE A 229 -4.89 0.55 -19.56
CA ILE A 229 -5.36 -0.65 -20.25
C ILE A 229 -6.61 -0.32 -21.06
N GLN A 230 -6.46 -0.32 -22.38
CA GLN A 230 -7.55 -0.10 -23.32
C GLN A 230 -7.97 -1.42 -23.96
N LYS A 231 -9.27 -1.74 -23.91
CA LYS A 231 -9.81 -2.97 -24.52
C LYS A 231 -10.63 -2.70 -25.79
N ALA A 232 -11.10 -1.45 -25.97
CA ALA A 232 -12.01 -1.08 -27.05
C ALA A 232 -11.30 -0.80 -28.38
N LYS A 233 -11.64 -1.50 -29.47
CA LYS A 233 -11.05 -1.26 -30.80
C LYS A 233 -11.21 0.21 -31.25
N LYS A 234 -10.23 0.72 -31.99
CA LYS A 234 -10.19 2.08 -32.57
C LYS A 234 -10.10 3.24 -31.57
N CYS A 235 -9.86 2.95 -30.29
CA CYS A 235 -9.58 3.96 -29.26
C CYS A 235 -8.06 4.15 -29.08
N TYR A 236 -7.71 5.00 -28.12
CA TYR A 236 -6.34 5.25 -27.64
C TYR A 236 -6.21 4.69 -26.22
N GLY A 237 -5.00 4.37 -25.78
CA GLY A 237 -4.74 4.14 -24.36
C GLY A 237 -4.70 5.47 -23.60
N ILE A 238 -4.03 6.45 -24.21
CA ILE A 238 -3.98 7.84 -23.75
C ILE A 238 -4.13 8.76 -24.96
N ILE A 239 -4.99 9.77 -24.85
CA ILE A 239 -5.08 10.86 -25.81
C ILE A 239 -5.12 12.20 -25.07
N ILE A 240 -4.22 13.08 -25.48
CA ILE A 240 -4.14 14.47 -25.01
C ILE A 240 -4.23 15.32 -26.27
N ASN A 241 -5.29 16.10 -26.46
CA ASN A 241 -5.54 16.84 -27.70
C ASN A 241 -5.06 18.29 -27.69
N ASP A 242 -4.49 18.78 -26.57
CA ASP A 242 -4.37 20.23 -26.30
C ASP A 242 -2.94 20.79 -26.24
N TYR A 243 -2.88 22.13 -26.38
CA TYR A 243 -1.79 23.08 -26.21
C TYR A 243 -1.55 23.46 -24.73
N GLY A 244 -1.57 22.47 -23.84
CA GLY A 244 -1.32 22.70 -22.42
C GLY A 244 0.00 23.44 -22.18
N VAL A 245 0.04 24.26 -21.13
CA VAL A 245 1.26 25.03 -20.78
C VAL A 245 2.41 24.09 -20.43
N ARG A 246 2.13 22.95 -19.77
CA ARG A 246 3.11 21.91 -19.42
C ARG A 246 2.50 20.51 -19.50
N LEU A 247 3.18 19.64 -20.24
CA LEU A 247 2.90 18.20 -20.32
C LEU A 247 4.20 17.43 -20.07
N TYR A 248 4.18 16.49 -19.13
CA TYR A 248 5.29 15.61 -18.83
C TYR A 248 4.82 14.15 -18.69
N ILE A 249 5.53 13.22 -19.33
CA ILE A 249 5.21 11.79 -19.33
C ILE A 249 6.47 10.98 -19.01
N ASP A 250 6.38 10.09 -18.03
CA ASP A 250 7.47 9.26 -17.58
C ASP A 250 6.94 8.02 -16.84
N ASN A 251 7.74 6.95 -16.82
CA ASN A 251 7.50 5.74 -16.04
C ASN A 251 6.11 5.09 -16.15
N CYS A 252 5.38 5.32 -17.25
CA CYS A 252 4.05 4.79 -17.47
C CYS A 252 4.04 3.63 -18.49
N LYS A 253 2.99 2.81 -18.41
CA LYS A 253 2.74 1.70 -19.32
C LYS A 253 1.37 1.83 -19.96
N ILE A 254 1.26 1.50 -21.25
CA ILE A 254 -0.01 1.55 -22.00
C ILE A 254 -0.18 0.21 -22.71
N ILE A 255 -1.33 -0.42 -22.53
CA ILE A 255 -1.61 -1.78 -23.00
C ILE A 255 -2.92 -1.79 -23.77
N GLY A 256 -2.89 -2.35 -24.97
CA GLY A 256 -4.07 -2.73 -25.73
C GLY A 256 -4.41 -4.20 -25.49
N GLU A 257 -5.46 -4.49 -24.73
CA GLU A 257 -5.81 -5.88 -24.39
C GLU A 257 -6.55 -6.54 -25.57
N GLY A 258 -5.81 -7.34 -26.35
CA GLY A 258 -6.34 -7.98 -27.56
C GLY A 258 -6.55 -7.00 -28.73
N VAL A 259 -6.00 -5.79 -28.65
CA VAL A 259 -6.11 -4.70 -29.63
C VAL A 259 -4.80 -3.91 -29.66
N SER A 260 -4.55 -3.16 -30.74
CA SER A 260 -3.49 -2.14 -30.72
C SER A 260 -3.98 -0.89 -29.98
N THR A 261 -3.11 -0.36 -29.14
CA THR A 261 -3.25 0.89 -28.39
C THR A 261 -2.35 1.99 -28.95
N ARG A 262 -2.59 3.21 -28.48
CA ARG A 262 -1.91 4.42 -28.94
C ARG A 262 -1.70 5.41 -27.80
N LEU A 263 -0.57 6.09 -27.85
CA LEU A 263 -0.28 7.31 -27.08
C LEU A 263 -0.22 8.47 -28.06
N LYS A 264 -1.09 9.47 -27.87
CA LYS A 264 -1.15 10.68 -28.69
C LYS A 264 -1.14 11.93 -27.84
N CYS A 265 -0.31 12.91 -28.21
CA CYS A 265 -0.18 14.20 -27.51
C CYS A 265 -0.41 15.40 -28.43
N GLY A 266 -1.57 15.48 -29.09
CA GLY A 266 -1.98 16.67 -29.84
C GLY A 266 -0.97 17.01 -30.94
N SER A 267 -0.54 18.27 -31.01
CA SER A 267 0.55 18.73 -31.87
C SER A 267 1.94 18.67 -31.21
N TRP A 268 2.05 18.09 -30.01
CA TRP A 268 3.33 17.94 -29.34
C TRP A 268 4.04 16.70 -29.84
N ASP A 269 5.30 16.89 -30.20
CA ASP A 269 6.22 15.79 -30.40
C ASP A 269 6.48 15.11 -29.04
N LEU A 270 6.21 13.81 -28.96
CA LEU A 270 6.41 12.96 -27.79
C LEU A 270 7.84 13.04 -27.26
N SER A 271 8.84 13.28 -28.12
CA SER A 271 10.23 13.49 -27.72
C SER A 271 10.46 14.72 -26.84
N LYS A 272 9.52 15.67 -26.81
CA LYS A 272 9.58 16.90 -25.99
C LYS A 272 8.88 16.79 -24.65
N VAL A 273 7.92 15.88 -24.54
CA VAL A 273 7.09 15.73 -23.33
C VAL A 273 7.42 14.49 -22.53
N ILE A 274 8.01 13.47 -23.17
CA ILE A 274 8.56 12.32 -22.46
C ILE A 274 9.88 12.74 -21.80
N SER A 275 10.18 12.25 -20.59
CA SER A 275 11.48 12.45 -19.93
C SER A 275 12.66 12.18 -20.86
N THR A 276 13.68 13.04 -20.90
CA THR A 276 14.89 12.81 -21.73
C THR A 276 15.71 11.61 -21.29
N LEU A 277 15.51 11.15 -20.06
CA LEU A 277 16.16 9.96 -19.52
C LEU A 277 15.38 8.68 -19.83
N ALA A 278 14.13 8.79 -20.28
CA ALA A 278 13.30 7.63 -20.52
C ALA A 278 13.67 6.89 -21.80
N GLU A 279 13.77 5.57 -21.68
CA GLU A 279 13.66 4.64 -22.79
C GLU A 279 12.17 4.46 -23.14
N VAL A 280 11.86 4.46 -24.43
CA VAL A 280 10.52 4.18 -24.93
C VAL A 280 10.58 2.88 -25.73
N THR A 281 9.80 1.88 -25.31
CA THR A 281 9.64 0.64 -26.07
C THR A 281 8.22 0.48 -26.58
N VAL A 282 8.09 -0.07 -27.78
CA VAL A 282 6.83 -0.44 -28.40
C VAL A 282 6.92 -1.91 -28.79
N ASP A 283 6.02 -2.72 -28.24
CA ASP A 283 6.02 -4.19 -28.39
C ASP A 283 7.40 -4.81 -28.10
N GLY A 284 8.08 -4.28 -27.08
CA GLY A 284 9.42 -4.71 -26.65
C GLY A 284 10.58 -4.20 -27.51
N THR A 285 10.31 -3.42 -28.56
CA THR A 285 11.34 -2.80 -29.40
C THR A 285 11.62 -1.38 -28.94
N VAL A 286 12.87 -1.04 -28.66
CA VAL A 286 13.29 0.32 -28.32
C VAL A 286 13.08 1.26 -29.51
N LEU A 287 12.39 2.38 -29.28
CA LEU A 287 12.26 3.46 -30.25
C LEU A 287 13.29 4.55 -29.99
N GLU A 288 14.04 4.88 -31.05
CA GLU A 288 14.90 6.06 -31.05
C GLU A 288 14.10 7.34 -30.83
N ARG A 289 14.70 8.30 -30.12
CA ARG A 289 14.04 9.52 -29.68
C ARG A 289 13.38 10.31 -30.81
N TRP A 290 14.04 10.41 -31.96
CA TRP A 290 13.53 11.14 -33.14
C TRP A 290 12.41 10.42 -33.90
N ASN A 291 12.13 9.15 -33.56
CA ASN A 291 11.05 8.37 -34.16
C ASN A 291 9.73 8.45 -33.35
N LEU A 292 9.70 9.17 -32.24
CA LEU A 292 8.51 9.24 -31.39
C LEU A 292 7.36 10.04 -32.04
N GLY A 293 7.66 11.15 -32.73
CA GLY A 293 6.65 11.94 -33.43
C GLY A 293 5.49 12.40 -32.53
N GLU A 294 4.31 12.65 -33.09
CA GLU A 294 3.12 13.10 -32.33
C GLU A 294 2.29 11.94 -31.74
N GLU A 295 2.48 10.74 -32.27
CA GLU A 295 1.72 9.54 -31.92
C GLU A 295 2.60 8.29 -32.10
N ILE A 296 2.56 7.40 -31.10
CA ILE A 296 3.12 6.05 -31.19
C ILE A 296 2.03 5.00 -30.94
N SER A 297 2.18 3.83 -31.56
CA SER A 297 1.17 2.78 -31.56
C SER A 297 1.82 1.40 -31.49
N GLY A 298 1.21 0.49 -30.72
CA GLY A 298 1.61 -0.92 -30.58
C GLY A 298 0.56 -1.70 -29.82
N ASN A 299 0.82 -2.94 -29.41
CA ASN A 299 -0.01 -3.62 -28.42
C ASN A 299 0.40 -3.24 -27.00
N GLU A 300 1.69 -2.99 -26.79
CA GLU A 300 2.25 -2.50 -25.53
C GLU A 300 3.22 -1.34 -25.79
N ILE A 301 3.06 -0.25 -25.04
CA ILE A 301 3.97 0.89 -25.03
C ILE A 301 4.47 1.05 -23.60
N VAL A 302 5.79 1.10 -23.42
CA VAL A 302 6.41 1.31 -22.11
C VAL A 302 7.33 2.52 -22.19
N ILE A 303 7.10 3.50 -21.32
CA ILE A 303 7.96 4.65 -21.12
C ILE A 303 8.57 4.48 -19.74
N ARG A 304 9.91 4.48 -19.65
CA ARG A 304 10.57 4.28 -18.37
C ARG A 304 11.88 5.04 -18.29
N SER A 305 12.01 5.90 -17.29
CA SER A 305 13.29 6.44 -16.88
C SER A 305 13.99 5.50 -15.90
N PRO A 306 15.32 5.34 -16.01
CA PRO A 306 16.13 4.76 -14.95
C PRO A 306 15.86 5.43 -13.61
N LYS A 307 15.61 4.64 -12.56
CA LYS A 307 15.44 5.14 -11.20
C LYS A 307 16.74 5.08 -10.41
N VAL A 308 16.90 6.01 -9.48
CA VAL A 308 17.93 5.96 -8.44
C VAL A 308 17.23 5.65 -7.11
N ILE A 309 17.40 4.44 -6.61
CA ILE A 309 16.77 3.96 -5.38
C ILE A 309 17.60 4.40 -4.18
N ASN A 310 16.99 5.14 -3.25
CA ASN A 310 17.67 5.73 -2.09
C ASN A 310 17.27 5.08 -0.75
N ARG A 311 16.27 4.20 -0.74
CA ARG A 311 15.84 3.46 0.44
C ARG A 311 15.42 2.04 0.07
N VAL A 312 15.71 1.07 0.94
CA VAL A 312 15.17 -0.29 0.84
C VAL A 312 14.74 -0.78 2.23
N ASN A 313 13.52 -1.30 2.34
CA ASN A 313 13.02 -1.93 3.57
C ASN A 313 12.80 -3.43 3.37
N ILE A 314 13.50 -4.25 4.17
CA ILE A 314 13.38 -5.71 4.15
C ILE A 314 12.72 -6.18 5.45
N MET A 315 11.86 -7.17 5.35
CA MET A 315 11.32 -7.91 6.48
C MET A 315 11.80 -9.35 6.42
N ILE A 316 12.26 -9.88 7.55
CA ILE A 316 12.58 -11.31 7.67
C ILE A 316 11.98 -11.87 8.94
N ALA A 317 11.62 -13.15 8.90
CA ALA A 317 11.38 -13.91 10.12
C ALA A 317 12.71 -14.04 10.88
N GLU A 318 12.82 -13.36 12.03
CA GLU A 318 14.02 -13.47 12.85
C GLU A 318 14.26 -14.93 13.29
N PRO A 319 15.52 -15.40 13.30
CA PRO A 319 15.85 -16.78 13.65
C PRO A 319 15.52 -17.05 15.12
N LYS A 320 14.85 -18.17 15.37
CA LYS A 320 14.55 -18.66 16.71
C LYS A 320 15.15 -20.03 16.90
N ALA A 321 15.67 -20.33 18.08
CA ALA A 321 16.18 -21.65 18.39
C ALA A 321 15.08 -22.71 18.15
N GLY A 322 15.49 -23.91 17.72
CA GLY A 322 14.58 -25.00 17.33
C GLY A 322 13.81 -24.77 16.01
N GLN A 323 13.79 -23.55 15.47
CA GLN A 323 13.17 -23.25 14.18
C GLN A 323 14.06 -23.73 13.05
N THR A 324 13.46 -24.38 12.05
CA THR A 324 14.13 -24.68 10.79
C THR A 324 14.57 -23.39 10.11
N VAL A 325 15.80 -23.39 9.59
CA VAL A 325 16.34 -22.28 8.82
C VAL A 325 15.42 -21.98 7.64
N SER A 326 14.91 -20.75 7.59
CA SER A 326 14.15 -20.21 6.47
C SER A 326 15.00 -19.22 5.70
N TYR A 327 14.93 -19.28 4.37
CA TYR A 327 15.65 -18.36 3.48
C TYR A 327 14.72 -17.29 2.90
N LEU A 328 13.44 -17.27 3.30
CA LEU A 328 12.45 -16.30 2.82
C LEU A 328 12.67 -14.95 3.50
N ALA A 329 12.72 -13.90 2.69
CA ALA A 329 12.66 -12.50 3.10
C ALA A 329 11.52 -11.85 2.32
N ASP A 330 10.83 -10.86 2.89
CA ASP A 330 9.87 -10.06 2.15
C ASP A 330 10.42 -8.64 1.99
N THR A 331 10.07 -7.97 0.91
CA THR A 331 10.30 -6.53 0.76
C THR A 331 8.94 -5.89 0.53
N ASN A 332 8.57 -4.96 1.41
CA ASN A 332 7.36 -4.15 1.22
C ASN A 332 7.68 -2.92 0.36
N ASP A 333 8.76 -2.96 -0.42
CA ASP A 333 9.26 -1.78 -1.09
C ASP A 333 8.50 -1.54 -2.40
N PRO A 334 7.80 -0.39 -2.56
CA PRO A 334 7.10 -0.07 -3.78
C PRO A 334 8.05 0.16 -4.97
N ASP A 335 9.34 0.40 -4.72
CA ASP A 335 10.35 0.66 -5.75
C ASP A 335 11.02 -0.61 -6.32
N ARG A 336 10.39 -1.79 -6.16
CA ARG A 336 10.73 -3.02 -6.91
C ARG A 336 12.19 -3.47 -6.74
N VAL A 337 12.58 -3.78 -5.51
CA VAL A 337 13.90 -4.33 -5.18
C VAL A 337 13.80 -5.82 -4.85
N SER A 338 14.61 -6.63 -5.54
CA SER A 338 14.70 -8.08 -5.32
C SER A 338 15.92 -8.44 -4.49
N ALA A 339 15.74 -9.13 -3.36
CA ALA A 339 16.84 -9.78 -2.63
C ALA A 339 17.03 -11.22 -3.14
N TRP A 340 18.26 -11.61 -3.52
CA TRP A 340 18.52 -12.84 -4.28
C TRP A 340 18.86 -14.09 -3.45
N GLY A 341 18.31 -15.24 -3.89
CA GLY A 341 18.65 -16.61 -3.50
C GLY A 341 17.94 -17.63 -4.43
N VAL A 342 18.66 -18.58 -5.03
CA VAL A 342 18.10 -19.53 -6.02
C VAL A 342 17.53 -20.76 -5.34
N SER A 343 16.27 -21.11 -5.65
CA SER A 343 15.77 -22.50 -5.58
C SER A 343 14.58 -22.73 -6.52
N LYS A 344 14.73 -23.69 -7.45
CA LYS A 344 13.67 -24.37 -8.23
C LYS A 344 12.62 -23.49 -8.95
N GLY A 345 13.06 -22.48 -9.70
CA GLY A 345 12.31 -22.00 -10.88
C GLY A 345 10.98 -21.28 -10.64
N ILE A 346 10.66 -20.86 -9.41
CA ILE A 346 9.51 -20.01 -9.10
C ILE A 346 10.04 -18.62 -8.68
N ARG A 347 9.57 -17.56 -9.35
CA ARG A 347 9.85 -16.16 -8.99
C ARG A 347 9.14 -15.84 -7.67
N LEU A 348 9.90 -15.62 -6.60
CA LEU A 348 9.40 -15.08 -5.33
C LEU A 348 10.25 -13.86 -4.95
N ARG A 349 9.58 -12.85 -4.39
CA ARG A 349 10.19 -11.66 -3.78
C ARG A 349 11.04 -12.09 -2.58
N GLY A 350 12.25 -11.53 -2.50
CA GLY A 350 13.13 -11.52 -1.32
C GLY A 350 13.68 -12.88 -0.83
N TYR A 351 15.00 -13.06 -0.91
CA TYR A 351 15.70 -14.18 -0.29
C TYR A 351 16.88 -13.71 0.54
N VAL A 352 17.09 -14.35 1.69
CA VAL A 352 18.36 -14.34 2.40
C VAL A 352 19.34 -15.20 1.58
N ARG A 353 20.41 -14.58 1.07
CA ARG A 353 21.40 -15.25 0.21
C ARG A 353 22.04 -16.45 0.90
N ALA A 354 22.30 -16.34 2.19
CA ALA A 354 22.83 -17.42 3.03
C ALA A 354 22.63 -17.11 4.50
N TRP A 355 22.43 -18.15 5.30
CA TRP A 355 22.66 -18.11 6.74
C TRP A 355 24.03 -18.69 7.06
N LEU A 356 24.76 -18.07 7.98
CA LEU A 356 26.04 -18.55 8.48
C LEU A 356 25.98 -18.75 9.99
N GLU A 357 26.57 -19.84 10.47
CA GLU A 357 26.94 -20.03 11.87
C GLU A 357 28.46 -19.83 11.98
N GLY A 358 28.87 -18.68 12.53
CA GLY A 358 30.25 -18.21 12.34
C GLY A 358 30.58 -18.04 10.85
N ASP A 359 31.60 -18.76 10.36
CA ASP A 359 31.99 -18.79 8.95
C ASP A 359 31.34 -19.93 8.15
N THR A 360 30.59 -20.81 8.82
CA THR A 360 30.00 -22.00 8.19
C THR A 360 28.68 -21.64 7.52
N VAL A 361 28.61 -21.81 6.20
CA VAL A 361 27.36 -21.62 5.45
C VAL A 361 26.39 -22.75 5.75
N LEU A 362 25.18 -22.40 6.18
CA LEU A 362 24.06 -23.32 6.28
C LEU A 362 23.44 -23.39 4.87
N ASN A 363 23.83 -24.37 4.05
CA ASN A 363 23.30 -24.58 2.68
C ASN A 363 22.50 -25.89 2.58
N GLY A 364 21.50 -25.89 1.68
CA GLY A 364 20.37 -26.82 1.60
C GLY A 364 20.69 -28.31 1.39
N ASP A 365 19.82 -29.12 2.00
CA ASP A 365 19.49 -30.57 1.84
C ASP A 365 19.38 -31.29 3.19
N LYS A 366 19.96 -30.71 4.25
CA LYS A 366 19.65 -31.06 5.64
C LYS A 366 18.77 -29.98 6.26
N VAL A 367 17.72 -30.40 6.96
CA VAL A 367 16.92 -29.50 7.80
C VAL A 367 17.79 -29.03 8.96
N ASN A 368 18.53 -27.94 8.76
CA ASN A 368 19.26 -27.27 9.82
C ASN A 368 18.26 -26.48 10.67
N LYS A 369 18.35 -26.61 11.99
CA LYS A 369 17.61 -25.78 12.94
C LYS A 369 18.58 -24.77 13.52
N PHE A 370 18.12 -23.57 13.82
CA PHE A 370 18.91 -22.66 14.64
C PHE A 370 19.02 -23.24 16.05
N GLU A 371 20.19 -23.12 16.66
CA GLU A 371 20.45 -23.62 18.01
C GLU A 371 20.71 -22.46 18.98
N ALA A 372 20.21 -22.60 20.21
CA ALA A 372 20.50 -21.64 21.25
C ALA A 372 21.98 -21.71 21.66
N GLY A 373 22.60 -20.55 21.81
CA GLY A 373 24.01 -20.33 22.13
C GLY A 373 24.87 -19.92 20.94
N ASN A 374 24.30 -19.95 19.74
CA ASN A 374 25.02 -19.64 18.51
C ASN A 374 24.67 -18.24 17.99
N THR A 375 25.62 -17.70 17.23
CA THR A 375 25.46 -16.45 16.50
C THR A 375 25.27 -16.77 15.03
N TYR A 376 24.16 -16.30 14.48
CA TYR A 376 23.79 -16.53 13.08
C TYR A 376 23.87 -15.24 12.28
N THR A 377 24.51 -15.28 11.12
CA THR A 377 24.60 -14.14 10.21
C THR A 377 23.76 -14.41 8.95
N ALA A 378 22.77 -13.56 8.70
CA ALA A 378 22.04 -13.50 7.44
C ALA A 378 22.80 -12.61 6.46
N LYS A 379 23.17 -13.14 5.29
CA LYS A 379 23.74 -12.35 4.19
C LYS A 379 22.67 -11.97 3.18
N PHE A 380 22.70 -10.72 2.73
CA PHE A 380 21.79 -10.16 1.75
C PHE A 380 22.54 -9.69 0.51
N SER A 381 21.91 -9.88 -0.64
CA SER A 381 22.29 -9.27 -1.91
C SER A 381 21.01 -8.74 -2.51
N ILE A 382 20.88 -7.42 -2.58
CA ILE A 382 19.76 -6.74 -3.23
C ILE A 382 20.20 -6.33 -4.62
N MET A 383 19.30 -6.48 -5.59
CA MET A 383 19.48 -5.96 -6.93
C MET A 383 18.25 -5.18 -7.35
N THR A 384 18.44 -4.19 -8.22
CA THR A 384 17.32 -3.52 -8.87
C THR A 384 16.61 -4.54 -9.78
N GLU A 385 15.29 -4.47 -9.87
CA GLU A 385 14.53 -5.47 -10.65
C GLU A 385 14.62 -5.25 -12.15
N GLN A 386 15.01 -4.06 -12.58
CA GLN A 386 14.95 -3.68 -13.97
C GLN A 386 16.23 -2.99 -14.43
N GLU A 387 16.69 -3.41 -15.61
CA GLU A 387 17.90 -2.91 -16.25
C GLU A 387 17.93 -1.37 -16.29
N GLY A 388 19.08 -0.80 -15.92
CA GLY A 388 19.32 0.64 -15.84
C GLY A 388 18.97 1.31 -14.51
N ASP A 389 18.14 0.71 -13.65
CA ASP A 389 17.92 1.23 -12.29
C ASP A 389 19.19 1.07 -11.44
N THR A 390 19.50 2.07 -10.63
CA THR A 390 20.70 2.09 -9.79
C THR A 390 20.36 2.38 -8.34
N PHE A 391 21.29 2.05 -7.44
CA PHE A 391 21.21 2.47 -6.05
C PHE A 391 21.95 3.79 -5.86
N SER A 392 21.37 4.71 -5.08
CA SER A 392 22.05 5.94 -4.67
C SER A 392 23.29 5.62 -3.84
N ASP A 393 24.34 6.45 -3.94
CA ASP A 393 25.54 6.35 -3.09
C ASP A 393 25.20 6.51 -1.59
N ASP A 394 24.07 7.14 -1.24
CA ASP A 394 23.56 7.34 0.12
C ASP A 394 22.42 6.38 0.52
N LEU A 395 22.27 5.24 -0.18
CA LEU A 395 21.21 4.25 0.03
C LEU A 395 21.03 3.90 1.52
N LYS A 396 19.79 4.03 2.01
CA LYS A 396 19.39 3.65 3.37
C LYS A 396 18.67 2.31 3.36
N VAL A 397 19.27 1.29 3.96
CA VAL A 397 18.63 -0.02 4.09
C VAL A 397 18.20 -0.27 5.53
N THR A 398 16.96 -0.76 5.70
CA THR A 398 16.50 -1.29 6.99
C THR A 398 16.06 -2.75 6.89
N VAL A 399 16.23 -3.49 7.97
CA VAL A 399 15.68 -4.85 8.12
C VAL A 399 14.90 -4.94 9.42
N ASN A 400 13.63 -5.33 9.34
CA ASN A 400 12.69 -5.31 10.47
C ASN A 400 12.68 -3.94 11.19
N GLY A 401 12.78 -2.85 10.41
CA GLY A 401 12.83 -1.47 10.91
C GLY A 401 14.15 -1.02 11.52
N LYS A 402 15.18 -1.88 11.56
CA LYS A 402 16.52 -1.53 12.07
C LYS A 402 17.46 -1.14 10.92
N PRO A 403 18.24 -0.06 11.03
CA PRO A 403 19.17 0.35 9.98
C PRO A 403 20.31 -0.66 9.82
N VAL A 404 20.78 -0.80 8.57
CA VAL A 404 21.95 -1.61 8.20
C VAL A 404 23.17 -0.71 8.14
N GLU A 405 24.21 -1.03 8.90
CA GLU A 405 25.43 -0.22 9.00
C GLU A 405 26.56 -0.68 8.07
N ASN A 406 26.55 -1.94 7.64
CA ASN A 406 27.62 -2.58 6.85
C ASN A 406 27.25 -2.72 5.36
N LEU A 407 26.55 -1.72 4.83
CA LEU A 407 26.11 -1.70 3.45
C LEU A 407 27.30 -1.53 2.48
N LYS A 408 27.34 -2.37 1.45
CA LYS A 408 28.26 -2.26 0.33
C LYS A 408 27.45 -2.05 -0.94
N ILE A 409 27.56 -0.86 -1.50
CA ILE A 409 26.93 -0.46 -2.75
C ILE A 409 27.99 -0.58 -3.83
N ASP A 410 27.67 -1.26 -4.92
CA ASP A 410 28.45 -1.14 -6.14
C ASP A 410 27.68 -0.21 -7.05
N SER A 411 27.99 1.09 -6.98
CA SER A 411 27.25 2.17 -7.66
C SER A 411 27.40 2.16 -9.18
N LYS A 412 28.28 1.30 -9.72
CA LYS A 412 28.36 1.00 -11.16
C LYS A 412 27.57 -0.25 -11.54
N SER A 413 26.94 -0.91 -10.56
CA SER A 413 26.14 -2.11 -10.73
C SER A 413 24.73 -1.89 -10.21
N GLU A 414 23.83 -2.74 -10.68
CA GLU A 414 22.43 -2.82 -10.25
C GLU A 414 22.30 -3.49 -8.86
N SER A 415 23.34 -3.46 -8.00
CA SER A 415 23.43 -4.32 -6.81
C SER A 415 24.01 -3.65 -5.55
N ALA A 416 23.52 -4.11 -4.40
CA ALA A 416 24.08 -3.82 -3.09
C ALA A 416 24.05 -5.07 -2.19
N SER A 417 24.95 -5.13 -1.20
CA SER A 417 25.08 -6.30 -0.31
C SER A 417 25.38 -5.88 1.13
N PHE A 418 24.92 -6.68 2.08
CA PHE A 418 25.11 -6.43 3.50
C PHE A 418 24.86 -7.71 4.31
N SER A 419 25.01 -7.64 5.64
CA SER A 419 24.67 -8.77 6.52
C SER A 419 24.16 -8.33 7.88
N ILE A 420 23.31 -9.14 8.49
CA ILE A 420 22.79 -8.91 9.84
C ILE A 420 23.08 -10.12 10.71
N THR A 421 23.45 -9.85 11.95
CA THR A 421 23.81 -10.88 12.93
C THR A 421 22.74 -10.99 14.02
N TYR A 422 22.43 -12.23 14.40
CA TYR A 422 21.46 -12.59 15.42
C TYR A 422 22.13 -13.48 16.46
N ASP A 423 22.16 -13.02 17.71
CA ASP A 423 22.65 -13.81 18.84
C ASP A 423 21.50 -14.54 19.52
N LEU A 424 21.41 -15.86 19.31
CA LEU A 424 20.39 -16.68 19.94
C LEU A 424 20.89 -17.08 21.32
N LYS A 425 20.75 -16.22 22.32
CA LYS A 425 21.24 -16.52 23.68
C LYS A 425 20.56 -17.77 24.27
N LYS A 426 21.34 -18.59 24.98
CA LYS A 426 20.76 -19.68 25.80
C LYS A 426 19.96 -19.08 26.96
N GLN A 427 18.74 -19.58 27.19
CA GLN A 427 17.86 -19.12 28.25
C GLN A 427 17.82 -20.14 29.40
N LYS A 428 17.94 -19.68 30.65
CA LYS A 428 17.72 -20.55 31.83
C LYS A 428 16.29 -21.09 31.80
N GLY A 429 16.15 -22.40 32.00
CA GLY A 429 14.88 -23.13 31.92
C GLY A 429 14.57 -23.72 30.55
N ASP A 430 15.24 -23.28 29.48
CA ASP A 430 15.18 -23.93 28.15
C ASP A 430 16.24 -25.04 28.09
N VAL A 431 15.89 -26.19 28.66
CA VAL A 431 16.76 -27.37 28.82
C VAL A 431 16.76 -28.21 27.53
N THR A 432 15.76 -28.05 26.67
CA THR A 432 15.75 -28.62 25.33
C THR A 432 16.66 -27.84 24.38
N GLY A 433 16.83 -26.53 24.58
CA GLY A 433 17.57 -25.62 23.70
C GLY A 433 16.76 -25.24 22.46
N ASP A 434 15.44 -25.36 22.53
CA ASP A 434 14.51 -25.09 21.42
C ASP A 434 13.95 -23.66 21.43
N GLY A 435 14.50 -22.79 22.28
CA GLY A 435 14.10 -21.39 22.41
C GLY A 435 12.79 -21.17 23.16
N LYS A 436 12.18 -22.22 23.73
CA LYS A 436 10.90 -22.11 24.44
C LYS A 436 10.92 -22.92 25.72
N ILE A 437 10.70 -22.26 26.86
CA ILE A 437 10.47 -22.96 28.14
C ILE A 437 9.07 -23.57 28.15
N ASN A 438 8.96 -24.88 27.95
CA ASN A 438 7.70 -25.61 27.82
C ASN A 438 7.71 -26.97 28.56
N THR A 439 6.65 -27.77 28.40
CA THR A 439 6.51 -29.06 29.08
C THR A 439 7.60 -30.08 28.73
N SER A 440 8.26 -29.91 27.58
CA SER A 440 9.39 -30.74 27.16
C SER A 440 10.59 -30.54 28.09
N ASP A 441 10.87 -29.30 28.51
CA ASP A 441 11.92 -28.99 29.49
C ASP A 441 11.63 -29.64 30.84
N VAL A 442 10.40 -29.48 31.31
CA VAL A 442 9.92 -30.11 32.55
C VAL A 442 10.13 -31.62 32.49
N THR A 443 9.78 -32.26 31.38
CA THR A 443 9.92 -33.70 31.19
C THR A 443 11.39 -34.13 31.22
N LYS A 444 12.27 -33.37 30.57
CA LYS A 444 13.71 -33.64 30.47
C LYS A 444 14.41 -33.49 31.82
N VAL A 445 14.10 -32.43 32.58
CA VAL A 445 14.60 -32.23 33.95
C VAL A 445 14.06 -33.29 34.89
N ALA A 446 12.77 -33.64 34.80
CA ALA A 446 12.18 -34.69 35.63
C ALA A 446 12.84 -36.06 35.41
N ALA A 447 13.21 -36.40 34.17
CA ALA A 447 13.94 -37.63 33.87
C ALA A 447 15.33 -37.67 34.51
N HIS A 448 16.02 -36.53 34.58
CA HIS A 448 17.32 -36.41 35.24
C HIS A 448 17.23 -36.47 36.75
N VAL A 449 16.28 -35.75 37.35
CA VAL A 449 16.03 -35.81 38.80
C VAL A 449 15.66 -37.23 39.25
N LYS A 450 14.96 -37.99 38.40
CA LYS A 450 14.62 -39.41 38.64
C LYS A 450 15.77 -40.38 38.30
N GLY A 451 16.94 -39.90 37.87
CA GLY A 451 18.08 -40.71 37.47
C GLY A 451 17.87 -41.57 36.21
N LYS A 452 16.76 -41.37 35.48
CA LYS A 452 16.41 -42.18 34.30
C LYS A 452 17.19 -41.76 33.05
N LYS A 453 17.46 -40.47 32.90
CA LYS A 453 18.24 -39.93 31.78
C LYS A 453 19.00 -38.70 32.26
N LEU A 454 20.33 -38.76 32.24
CA LEU A 454 21.16 -37.67 32.74
C LEU A 454 21.22 -36.50 31.74
N LEU A 455 21.14 -35.26 32.25
CA LEU A 455 21.39 -34.05 31.49
C LEU A 455 22.90 -33.87 31.25
N THR A 456 23.26 -33.26 30.12
CA THR A 456 24.64 -32.80 29.88
C THR A 456 25.01 -31.67 30.83
N LYS A 457 26.30 -31.36 31.00
CA LYS A 457 26.75 -30.24 31.86
C LYS A 457 26.10 -28.91 31.48
N GLU A 458 25.96 -28.66 30.19
CA GLU A 458 25.28 -27.44 29.70
C GLU A 458 23.79 -27.43 30.05
N GLN A 459 23.11 -28.56 29.83
CA GLN A 459 21.69 -28.68 30.18
C GLN A 459 21.48 -28.58 31.70
N GLN A 460 22.44 -29.03 32.51
CA GLN A 460 22.40 -28.84 33.96
C GLN A 460 22.52 -27.37 34.33
N ALA A 461 23.39 -26.61 33.66
CA ALA A 461 23.51 -25.17 33.89
C ALA A 461 22.25 -24.38 33.49
N LEU A 462 21.54 -24.82 32.43
CA LEU A 462 20.25 -24.24 32.03
C LEU A 462 19.11 -24.67 32.95
N ALA A 463 19.15 -25.90 33.44
CA ALA A 463 18.15 -26.44 34.36
C ALA A 463 18.32 -25.90 35.79
N ASP A 464 19.51 -25.47 36.20
CA ASP A 464 19.80 -24.88 37.52
C ASP A 464 19.25 -23.44 37.61
N ILE A 465 17.96 -23.35 37.96
CA ILE A 465 17.22 -22.10 38.02
C ILE A 465 17.59 -21.31 39.26
N ASP A 466 17.89 -21.98 40.37
CA ASP A 466 18.26 -21.32 41.62
C ASP A 466 19.75 -20.97 41.75
N GLY A 467 20.60 -21.51 40.87
CA GLY A 467 22.02 -21.20 40.77
C GLY A 467 22.88 -21.89 41.81
N ASN A 468 22.39 -22.96 42.45
CA ASN A 468 23.09 -23.66 43.52
C ASN A 468 24.11 -24.71 43.02
N GLY A 469 24.22 -24.90 41.70
CA GLY A 469 25.11 -25.86 41.06
C GLY A 469 24.59 -27.29 40.99
N LYS A 470 23.35 -27.56 41.40
CA LYS A 470 22.70 -28.89 41.38
C LYS A 470 21.30 -28.79 40.80
N VAL A 471 20.96 -29.71 39.89
CA VAL A 471 19.59 -29.80 39.35
C VAL A 471 18.73 -30.67 40.25
N THR A 472 17.73 -30.07 40.91
CA THR A 472 16.89 -30.74 41.90
C THR A 472 15.39 -30.63 41.59
N ILE A 473 14.54 -31.19 42.45
CA ILE A 473 13.08 -31.01 42.36
C ILE A 473 12.68 -29.53 42.46
N THR A 474 13.46 -28.70 43.15
CA THR A 474 13.23 -27.26 43.27
C THR A 474 13.26 -26.59 41.90
N ASP A 475 14.27 -26.90 41.10
CA ASP A 475 14.42 -26.38 39.74
C ASP A 475 13.30 -26.84 38.82
N LEU A 476 12.99 -28.15 38.85
CA LEU A 476 11.87 -28.73 38.11
C LEU A 476 10.56 -27.99 38.41
N THR A 477 10.32 -27.70 39.70
CA THR A 477 9.07 -27.04 40.14
C THR A 477 9.03 -25.59 39.64
N ARG A 478 10.17 -24.90 39.58
CA ARG A 478 10.26 -23.52 39.04
C ARG A 478 10.00 -23.48 37.53
N ILE A 479 10.60 -24.40 36.77
CA ILE A 479 10.33 -24.53 35.33
C ILE A 479 8.84 -24.85 35.10
N ALA A 480 8.28 -25.80 35.84
CA ALA A 480 6.86 -26.13 35.74
C ALA A 480 5.94 -24.97 36.13
N ALA A 481 6.33 -24.14 37.09
CA ALA A 481 5.58 -22.94 37.47
C ALA A 481 5.61 -21.86 36.37
N HIS A 482 6.74 -21.70 35.68
CA HIS A 482 6.84 -20.82 34.51
C HIS A 482 5.95 -21.30 33.37
N VAL A 483 6.02 -22.58 33.02
CA VAL A 483 5.18 -23.18 31.96
C VAL A 483 3.69 -23.03 32.27
N LYS A 484 3.30 -23.03 33.54
CA LYS A 484 1.91 -22.81 33.99
C LYS A 484 1.53 -21.32 34.15
N GLY A 485 2.42 -20.39 33.82
CA GLY A 485 2.20 -18.94 33.98
C GLY A 485 2.09 -18.47 35.44
N LYS A 486 2.47 -19.31 36.42
CA LYS A 486 2.34 -19.00 37.85
C LYS A 486 3.52 -18.20 38.39
N LYS A 487 4.72 -18.41 37.83
CA LYS A 487 5.93 -17.67 38.23
C LYS A 487 6.93 -17.67 37.09
N MET A 488 7.27 -16.48 36.57
CA MET A 488 8.19 -16.36 35.44
C MET A 488 9.64 -16.56 35.87
N ILE A 489 10.41 -17.31 35.07
CA ILE A 489 11.87 -17.33 35.14
C ILE A 489 12.34 -16.03 34.46
N VAL A 490 13.21 -15.28 35.16
CA VAL A 490 13.74 -13.98 34.73
C VAL A 490 15.19 -14.15 34.30
#